data_AF-A0AAV8RY18-F1
#
_entry.id   AF-A0AAV8RY18-F1
#
_cell.length_a   1.000
_cell.length_b   1.000
_cell.length_c   1.000
_cell.angle_alpha   90.00
_cell.angle_beta   90.00
_cell.angle_gamma   90.00
#
_symmetry.space_group_name_H-M   'P 1'
#
loop_
_entity.id
_entity.type
_entity.pdbx_description
1 polymer ?
#
loop_
_entity_poly.entity_id
_entity_poly.type
_entity_poly.pdbx_seq_one_letter_code
_entity_poly.pdbx_strand_id
1 'polypeptide(L)'
;MYGTHFAVPMEGAVLNTINTRLNCNNLATNLKHSEAKLLFDDYEYVGLAREALKLLIADVDATQLPSIMVIDDVNAPTGTRLGKVDEERLVSGGKQFHELPELADEWDPLALNDTSATSRWSIATAAY
;
A
#
# COMPACT_ATOMS: atom_id res chain seq x y z
N MET A 1 -3.46 -8.72 -6.28
CA MET A 1 -3.57 -8.82 -4.80
C MET A 1 -2.93 -10.07 -4.19
N TYR A 2 -3.13 -11.30 -4.71
CA TYR A 2 -2.56 -12.53 -4.09
C TYR A 2 -1.03 -12.49 -3.87
N GLY A 3 -0.25 -11.99 -4.82
CA GLY A 3 1.21 -11.95 -4.70
C GLY A 3 1.74 -11.08 -3.56
N THR A 4 1.04 -9.99 -3.23
CA THR A 4 1.47 -9.03 -2.19
C THR A 4 1.47 -9.65 -0.79
N HIS A 5 0.56 -10.61 -0.53
CA HIS A 5 0.48 -11.31 0.75
C HIS A 5 1.70 -12.16 1.07
N PHE A 6 2.48 -12.55 0.06
CA PHE A 6 3.73 -13.29 0.24
C PHE A 6 4.94 -12.40 0.04
N ALA A 7 4.91 -11.54 -0.98
CA ALA A 7 6.05 -10.69 -1.32
C ALA A 7 6.40 -9.68 -0.22
N VAL A 8 5.40 -9.07 0.42
CA VAL A 8 5.67 -8.04 1.45
C VAL A 8 6.35 -8.64 2.70
N PRO A 9 5.83 -9.74 3.30
CA PRO A 9 6.55 -10.41 4.38
C PRO A 9 7.92 -10.97 3.97
N MET A 10 8.07 -11.46 2.73
CA MET A 10 9.36 -11.94 2.21
C MET A 10 10.40 -10.83 2.06
N GLU A 11 9.99 -9.57 1.99
CA GLU A 11 10.90 -8.42 1.99
C GLU A 11 11.17 -7.90 3.42
N GLY A 12 10.66 -8.57 4.46
CA GLY A 12 10.77 -8.12 5.85
C GLY A 12 9.90 -6.90 6.18
N ALA A 13 8.91 -6.60 5.32
CA ALA A 13 7.99 -5.50 5.51
C ALA A 13 6.67 -5.95 6.13
N VAL A 14 5.99 -5.02 6.80
CA VAL A 14 4.69 -5.25 7.43
C VAL A 14 3.57 -4.96 6.43
N LEU A 15 2.71 -5.95 6.19
CA LEU A 15 1.55 -5.80 5.33
C LEU A 15 0.33 -5.28 6.11
N ASN A 16 -0.10 -4.06 5.86
CA ASN A 16 -1.35 -3.51 6.37
C ASN A 16 -2.46 -3.63 5.33
N THR A 17 -3.60 -4.23 5.67
CA THR A 17 -4.70 -4.42 4.70
C THR A 17 -5.92 -3.54 5.06
N ILE A 18 -6.24 -2.56 4.21
CA ILE A 18 -7.16 -1.43 4.45
C ILE A 18 -8.49 -1.60 3.73
N ASN A 19 -9.62 -1.32 4.38
CA ASN A 19 -10.89 -1.68 3.77
C ASN A 19 -11.26 -0.86 2.49
N THR A 20 -11.59 -1.50 1.36
CA THR A 20 -11.96 -0.82 0.10
C THR A 20 -13.28 -0.03 0.18
N ARG A 21 -14.09 -0.29 1.20
CA ARG A 21 -15.35 0.43 1.49
C ARG A 21 -15.13 1.71 2.29
N LEU A 22 -13.90 2.00 2.70
CA LEU A 22 -13.61 3.21 3.45
C LEU A 22 -13.82 4.45 2.58
N ASN A 23 -14.22 5.54 3.24
CA ASN A 23 -14.19 6.85 2.62
C ASN A 23 -12.76 7.43 2.68
N CYS A 24 -12.53 8.52 1.96
CA CYS A 24 -11.20 9.15 1.87
C CYS A 24 -10.66 9.62 3.23
N ASN A 25 -11.51 10.08 4.15
CA ASN A 25 -11.10 10.51 5.49
C ASN A 25 -10.52 9.34 6.31
N ASN A 26 -11.21 8.20 6.30
CA ASN A 26 -10.76 7.01 7.01
C ASN A 26 -9.50 6.43 6.37
N LEU A 27 -9.43 6.41 5.03
CA LEU A 27 -8.22 6.00 4.33
C LEU A 27 -7.02 6.89 4.71
N ALA A 28 -7.17 8.21 4.71
CA ALA A 28 -6.12 9.13 5.13
C ALA A 28 -5.68 8.90 6.58
N THR A 29 -6.65 8.67 7.48
CA THR A 29 -6.38 8.37 8.90
C THR A 29 -5.58 7.07 9.05
N ASN A 30 -5.96 6.02 8.34
CA ASN A 30 -5.26 4.73 8.38
C ASN A 30 -3.85 4.85 7.81
N LEU A 31 -3.66 5.58 6.71
CA LEU A 31 -2.33 5.81 6.13
C LEU A 31 -1.42 6.58 7.09
N LYS A 32 -1.97 7.60 7.77
CA LYS A 32 -1.24 8.35 8.81
C LYS A 32 -0.87 7.46 9.99
N HIS A 33 -1.83 6.69 10.51
CA HIS A 33 -1.60 5.86 11.71
C HIS A 33 -0.63 4.71 11.47
N SER A 34 -0.69 4.09 10.29
CA SER A 34 0.20 2.98 9.93
C SER A 34 1.57 3.42 9.43
N GLU A 35 1.83 4.73 9.34
CA GLU A 35 3.07 5.30 8.80
C GLU A 35 3.47 4.66 7.45
N ALA A 36 2.46 4.46 6.59
CA ALA A 36 2.63 3.69 5.37
C ALA A 36 3.70 4.31 4.46
N LYS A 37 4.65 3.48 4.01
CA LYS A 37 5.72 3.90 3.08
C LYS A 37 5.38 3.60 1.63
N LEU A 38 4.57 2.57 1.39
CA LEU A 38 4.09 2.17 0.07
C LEU A 38 2.60 1.82 0.13
N LEU A 39 1.82 2.32 -0.83
CA LEU A 39 0.41 2.03 -1.03
C LEU A 39 0.22 1.31 -2.37
N PHE A 40 -0.29 0.08 -2.33
CA PHE A 40 -0.74 -0.61 -3.53
C PHE A 40 -2.21 -0.28 -3.78
N ASP A 41 -2.49 0.41 -4.87
CA ASP A 41 -3.83 0.88 -5.21
C ASP A 41 -4.32 0.18 -6.47
N ASP A 42 -5.56 -0.30 -6.45
CA ASP A 42 -6.17 -0.87 -7.65
C ASP A 42 -6.68 0.29 -8.53
N TYR A 43 -6.60 0.17 -9.85
CA TYR A 43 -7.03 1.22 -10.78
C TYR A 43 -8.48 1.70 -10.52
N GLU A 44 -9.34 0.81 -10.02
CA GLU A 44 -10.73 1.12 -9.66
C GLU A 44 -10.86 2.10 -8.48
N TYR A 45 -9.86 2.17 -7.60
CA TYR A 45 -9.87 2.97 -6.36
C TYR A 45 -9.00 4.22 -6.41
N VAL A 46 -8.32 4.47 -7.53
CA VAL A 46 -7.49 5.66 -7.76
C VAL A 46 -8.19 6.98 -7.42
N GLY A 47 -9.49 7.08 -7.71
CA GLY A 47 -10.27 8.27 -7.33
C GLY A 47 -10.33 8.49 -5.82
N LEU A 48 -10.58 7.42 -5.06
CA LEU A 48 -10.66 7.44 -3.60
C LEU A 48 -9.29 7.72 -2.97
N ALA A 49 -8.25 7.03 -3.46
CA ALA A 49 -6.88 7.20 -2.99
C ALA A 49 -6.39 8.64 -3.21
N ARG A 50 -6.70 9.25 -4.37
CA ARG A 50 -6.37 10.65 -4.65
C ARG A 50 -6.94 11.61 -3.61
N GLU A 51 -8.22 11.45 -3.27
CA GLU A 51 -8.85 12.32 -2.28
C GLU A 51 -8.28 12.11 -0.88
N ALA A 52 -7.97 10.87 -0.50
CA ALA A 52 -7.31 10.58 0.77
C ALA A 52 -5.91 11.17 0.86
N LEU A 53 -5.12 11.09 -0.22
CA LEU A 53 -3.77 11.65 -0.28
C LEU A 53 -3.77 13.18 -0.17
N LYS A 54 -4.75 13.87 -0.76
CA LYS A 54 -4.91 15.32 -0.59
C LYS A 54 -5.11 15.70 0.88
N LEU A 55 -5.92 14.93 1.60
CA LEU A 55 -6.15 15.12 3.02
C LEU A 55 -4.87 14.86 3.82
N LEU A 56 -4.15 13.79 3.47
CA LEU A 56 -2.89 13.42 4.11
C LEU A 56 -1.82 14.52 3.92
N ILE A 57 -1.62 15.01 2.69
CA ILE A 57 -0.68 16.10 2.36
C ILE A 57 -0.96 17.38 3.17
N ALA A 58 -2.22 17.64 3.51
CA ALA A 58 -2.59 18.81 4.31
C ALA A 58 -2.26 18.67 5.81
N ASP A 59 -1.93 17.46 6.28
CA ASP A 59 -1.85 17.09 7.70
C ASP A 59 -0.49 16.48 8.11
N VAL A 60 0.33 16.02 7.15
CA VAL A 60 1.65 15.41 7.43
C VAL A 60 2.75 16.01 6.57
N ASP A 61 4.00 15.84 7.01
CA ASP A 61 5.17 16.25 6.25
C ASP A 61 5.37 15.35 5.02
N ALA A 62 6.03 15.89 3.98
CA ALA A 62 6.30 15.16 2.74
C ALA A 62 7.08 13.85 2.94
N THR A 63 7.84 13.71 4.03
CA THR A 63 8.59 12.50 4.40
C THR A 63 7.70 11.36 4.87
N GLN A 64 6.47 11.65 5.26
CA GLN A 64 5.49 10.66 5.76
C GLN A 64 4.49 10.23 4.67
N LEU A 65 4.64 10.75 3.44
CA LEU A 65 3.76 10.40 2.34
C LEU A 65 4.18 9.05 1.75
N PRO A 66 3.24 8.09 1.59
CA PRO A 66 3.55 6.83 0.94
C PRO A 66 3.84 7.03 -0.55
N SER A 67 4.78 6.24 -1.08
CA SER A 67 4.87 5.99 -2.51
C SER A 67 3.64 5.21 -2.97
N ILE A 68 3.15 5.42 -4.19
CA ILE A 68 1.91 4.79 -4.66
C ILE A 68 2.20 3.93 -5.87
N MET A 69 1.75 2.67 -5.83
CA MET A 69 1.84 1.74 -6.94
C MET A 69 0.42 1.39 -7.41
N VAL A 70 0.05 1.89 -8.59
CA VAL A 70 -1.24 1.57 -9.20
C VAL A 70 -1.14 0.23 -9.94
N ILE A 71 -2.01 -0.70 -9.60
CA ILE A 71 -2.17 -1.99 -10.25
C ILE A 71 -3.30 -1.85 -11.27
N ASP A 72 -2.97 -2.01 -12.55
CA ASP A 72 -3.91 -1.94 -13.66
C ASP A 72 -4.38 -3.35 -14.08
N ASP A 73 -5.50 -3.44 -14.80
CA ASP A 73 -5.97 -4.71 -15.35
C ASP A 73 -5.07 -5.16 -16.51
N VAL A 74 -4.52 -6.37 -16.40
CA VAL A 74 -3.65 -6.98 -17.41
C VAL A 74 -4.41 -7.28 -18.71
N ASN A 75 -5.71 -7.60 -18.62
CA ASN A 75 -6.55 -7.97 -19.75
C ASN A 75 -7.23 -6.76 -20.40
N ALA A 76 -7.42 -5.67 -19.65
CA ALA A 76 -8.07 -4.45 -20.09
C ALA A 76 -7.40 -3.20 -19.50
N PRO A 77 -6.15 -2.88 -19.89
CA PRO A 77 -5.39 -1.81 -19.28
C PRO A 77 -6.11 -0.48 -19.45
N THR A 78 -6.44 0.15 -18.32
CA THR A 78 -7.13 1.45 -18.30
C THR A 78 -6.16 2.61 -18.50
N GLY A 79 -4.85 2.39 -18.28
CA GLY A 79 -3.86 3.47 -18.30
C GLY A 79 -4.02 4.43 -17.13
N THR A 80 -4.76 4.03 -16.09
CA THR A 80 -5.04 4.87 -14.93
C THR A 80 -3.75 5.12 -14.18
N ARG A 81 -3.49 6.40 -13.87
CA ARG A 81 -2.32 6.85 -13.11
C ARG A 81 -2.72 7.89 -12.08
N LEU A 82 -2.17 7.76 -10.88
CA LEU A 82 -2.10 8.84 -9.90
C LEU A 82 -0.88 9.67 -10.27
N GLY A 83 -1.10 10.75 -11.02
CA GLY A 83 -0.04 11.45 -11.76
C GLY A 83 1.21 11.84 -10.96
N LYS A 84 2.37 11.79 -11.63
CA LYS A 84 3.66 12.46 -11.36
C LYS A 84 4.17 12.54 -9.91
N VAL A 85 3.84 11.60 -9.05
CA VAL A 85 4.60 11.38 -7.81
C VAL A 85 5.36 10.07 -7.98
N ASP A 86 6.55 10.19 -8.57
CA ASP A 86 7.66 9.23 -8.57
C ASP A 86 7.43 7.82 -9.17
N GLU A 87 6.93 7.73 -10.41
CA GLU A 87 7.02 6.48 -11.21
C GLU A 87 8.48 6.07 -11.53
N GLU A 88 9.44 6.99 -11.57
CA GLU A 88 10.81 6.67 -12.01
C GLU A 88 11.66 5.88 -11.00
N ARG A 89 11.14 5.56 -9.82
CA ARG A 89 11.91 4.81 -8.80
C ARG A 89 11.58 3.32 -8.67
N LEU A 90 10.45 2.84 -9.21
CA LEU A 90 9.92 1.53 -8.80
C LEU A 90 9.92 0.42 -9.86
N VAL A 91 10.08 0.72 -11.15
CA VAL A 91 9.88 -0.31 -12.21
C VAL A 91 11.15 -1.10 -12.59
N SER A 92 12.34 -0.72 -12.11
CA SER A 92 13.61 -1.37 -12.52
C SER A 92 14.22 -2.34 -11.48
N GLY A 93 13.52 -2.64 -10.39
CA GLY A 93 14.11 -3.30 -9.21
C GLY A 93 13.63 -4.71 -8.87
N GLY A 94 12.79 -5.34 -9.70
CA GLY A 94 12.23 -6.66 -9.39
C GLY A 94 13.31 -7.73 -9.24
N LYS A 95 13.78 -7.98 -8.00
CA LYS A 95 14.63 -9.11 -7.68
C LYS A 95 13.77 -10.36 -7.73
N GLN A 96 14.14 -11.29 -8.63
CA GLN A 96 13.68 -12.65 -8.47
C GLN A 96 14.31 -13.21 -7.20
N PHE A 97 13.50 -13.46 -6.19
CA PHE A 97 13.91 -14.18 -4.99
C PHE A 97 14.32 -15.60 -5.38
N HIS A 98 15.63 -15.86 -5.43
CA HIS A 98 16.15 -17.19 -5.65
C HIS A 98 16.30 -17.96 -4.34
N GLU A 99 16.39 -17.25 -3.20
CA GLU A 99 16.52 -17.78 -1.85
C GLU A 99 15.60 -17.00 -0.91
N LEU A 100 14.94 -17.70 0.02
CA LEU A 100 14.14 -17.07 1.07
C LEU A 100 15.08 -16.33 2.03
N PRO A 101 14.74 -15.09 2.45
CA PRO A 101 15.53 -14.40 3.47
C PRO A 101 15.56 -15.21 4.77
N GLU A 102 16.68 -15.16 5.48
CA GLU A 102 16.75 -15.71 6.84
C GLU A 102 15.82 -14.91 7.75
N LEU A 103 15.01 -15.63 8.54
CA LEU A 103 14.18 -15.04 9.60
C LEU A 103 15.10 -14.46 10.68
N ALA A 104 15.15 -13.14 10.79
CA ALA A 104 15.98 -12.45 11.76
C ALA A 104 15.43 -12.59 13.19
N ASP A 105 14.12 -12.43 13.36
CA ASP A 105 13.39 -12.62 14.61
C ASP A 105 12.00 -13.23 14.34
N GLU A 106 11.57 -14.18 15.16
CA GLU A 106 10.23 -14.78 15.09
C GLU A 106 9.13 -13.77 15.53
N TRP A 107 9.51 -12.76 16.30
CA TRP A 107 8.59 -11.74 16.82
C TRP A 107 8.40 -10.54 15.90
N ASP A 108 9.09 -10.50 14.75
CA ASP A 108 8.93 -9.40 13.80
C ASP A 108 7.50 -9.38 13.22
N PRO A 109 6.87 -8.19 13.16
CA PRO A 109 5.50 -8.07 12.65
C PRO A 109 5.45 -8.37 11.16
N LEU A 110 4.51 -9.23 10.75
CA LEU A 110 4.28 -9.57 9.33
C LEU A 110 3.08 -8.82 8.74
N ALA A 111 2.10 -8.50 9.58
CA ALA A 111 0.89 -7.81 9.16
C ALA A 111 0.33 -6.92 10.27
N LEU A 112 -0.25 -5.80 9.86
CA LEU A 112 -1.04 -4.91 10.69
C LEU A 112 -2.48 -4.94 10.16
N ASN A 113 -3.48 -5.04 11.03
CA ASN A 113 -4.87 -4.98 10.58
C ASN A 113 -5.66 -4.11 11.55
N ASP A 114 -6.21 -3.01 11.03
CA ASP A 114 -7.13 -2.16 11.78
C ASP A 114 -8.51 -2.82 11.85
N THR A 115 -8.90 -3.26 13.05
CA THR A 115 -10.26 -3.71 13.30
C THR A 115 -11.11 -2.53 13.73
N SER A 116 -11.79 -1.88 12.78
CA SER A 116 -13.00 -1.15 13.12
C SER A 116 -14.11 -2.18 13.35
N ALA A 117 -14.86 -2.05 14.44
CA ALA A 117 -16.03 -2.87 14.64
C ALA A 117 -16.96 -2.64 13.43
N THR A 118 -17.05 -3.62 12.53
CA THR A 118 -17.89 -3.75 11.31
C THR A 118 -17.22 -3.55 9.92
N SER A 119 -17.02 -4.69 9.22
CA SER A 119 -17.35 -4.94 7.78
C SER A 119 -16.30 -4.81 6.64
N ARG A 120 -15.32 -5.74 6.58
CA ARG A 120 -14.71 -6.50 5.44
C ARG A 120 -14.21 -5.83 4.11
N TRP A 121 -13.01 -6.30 3.70
CA TRP A 121 -12.25 -6.35 2.40
C TRP A 121 -11.16 -5.30 2.16
N SER A 122 -9.94 -5.71 1.79
CA SER A 122 -8.69 -4.99 2.10
C SER A 122 -7.82 -4.43 0.93
N ILE A 123 -6.96 -3.44 1.21
CA ILE A 123 -6.00 -2.69 0.37
C ILE A 123 -4.63 -2.75 1.06
N ALA A 124 -3.60 -3.25 0.40
CA ALA A 124 -2.31 -3.49 1.02
C ALA A 124 -1.43 -2.22 1.11
N THR A 125 -0.90 -1.93 2.29
CA THR A 125 0.17 -0.96 2.56
C THR A 125 1.37 -1.69 3.13
N ALA A 126 2.58 -1.30 2.73
CA ALA A 126 3.81 -1.85 3.28
C ALA A 126 4.50 -0.81 4.18
N ALA A 127 4.83 -1.20 5.40
CA ALA A 127 5.71 -0.45 6.30
C ALA A 127 7.05 -1.19 6.44
N TYR A 128 8.14 -0.42 6.41
CA TYR A 128 9.51 -0.87 6.67
C TYR A 128 10.03 -0.16 7.92
#